data_AF-D2EMA1-F1
#
_entry.id   AF-D2EMA1-F1
#
_cell.length_a   1.000
_cell.length_b   1.000
_cell.length_c   1.000
_cell.angle_alpha   90.00
_cell.angle_beta   90.00
_cell.angle_gamma   90.00
#
_symmetry.space_group_name_H-M   'P 1'
#
loop_
_entity.id
_entity.type
_entity.pdbx_description
1 polymer ?
#
loop_
_entity_poly.entity_id
_entity_poly.type
_entity_poly.pdbx_seq_one_letter_code
_entity_poly.pdbx_strand_id
1 'polypeptide(L)'
;MGYSQQVLDMLQQTVSGQIDNFWDFSFTFNALFGEDAEFSEAWDNENSEMFDALNDFELMIFLEEHDPSDKQGFIDFLTPYYEKAKQLANIERNI
;
A
#
# COMPACT_ATOMS: atom_id res chain seq x y z
N MET A 1 8.30 -4.09 13.75
CA MET A 1 8.46 -3.28 12.52
C MET A 1 7.20 -2.44 12.42
N GLY A 2 7.31 -1.11 12.29
CA GLY A 2 6.13 -0.21 12.30
C GLY A 2 5.14 -0.54 11.18
N TYR A 3 3.89 -0.13 11.35
CA TYR A 3 2.80 -0.39 10.40
C TYR A 3 3.09 0.24 9.03
N SER A 4 3.56 1.49 9.02
CA SER A 4 3.97 2.22 7.81
C SER A 4 5.08 1.49 7.06
N GLN A 5 6.04 0.91 7.80
CA GLN A 5 7.12 0.15 7.18
C GLN A 5 6.62 -1.16 6.56
N GLN A 6 5.67 -1.84 7.19
CA GLN A 6 5.07 -3.07 6.63
C GLN A 6 4.35 -2.77 5.30
N VAL A 7 3.55 -1.70 5.27
CA VAL A 7 2.86 -1.24 4.05
C VAL A 7 3.86 -0.83 2.97
N LEU A 8 4.91 -0.09 3.35
CA LEU A 8 5.96 0.33 2.42
C LEU A 8 6.70 -0.86 1.80
N ASP A 9 6.99 -1.89 2.58
CA ASP A 9 7.66 -3.11 2.10
C ASP A 9 6.77 -3.91 1.15
N MET A 10 5.45 -3.96 1.39
CA MET A 10 4.50 -4.59 0.47
C MET A 10 4.44 -3.85 -0.87
N LEU A 11 4.34 -2.51 -0.85
CA LEU A 11 4.39 -1.69 -2.06
C LEU A 11 5.72 -1.87 -2.78
N GLN A 12 6.85 -1.88 -2.06
CA GLN A 12 8.18 -2.06 -2.64
C GLN A 12 8.32 -3.40 -3.38
N GLN A 13 7.90 -4.51 -2.76
CA GLN A 13 7.92 -5.83 -3.38
C GLN A 13 7.09 -5.85 -4.67
N THR A 14 5.98 -5.14 -4.67
CA THR A 14 5.06 -5.04 -5.81
C THR A 14 5.68 -4.24 -6.95
N VAL A 15 6.13 -3.00 -6.71
CA VAL A 15 6.69 -2.13 -7.76
C VAL A 15 8.05 -2.60 -8.28
N SER A 16 8.78 -3.41 -7.49
CA SER A 16 10.03 -4.03 -7.94
C SER A 16 9.82 -5.31 -8.76
N GLY A 17 8.57 -5.73 -8.96
CA GLY A 17 8.23 -6.95 -9.69
C GLY A 17 8.66 -8.24 -8.96
N GLN A 18 8.85 -8.17 -7.64
CA GLN A 18 9.25 -9.33 -6.82
C GLN A 18 8.09 -10.25 -6.47
N ILE A 19 6.85 -9.82 -6.68
CA ILE A 19 5.67 -10.65 -6.47
C ILE A 19 5.19 -11.30 -7.76
N ASP A 20 4.75 -12.55 -7.65
CA ASP A 20 4.20 -13.30 -8.77
C ASP A 20 2.67 -13.26 -8.82
N ASN A 21 2.02 -13.01 -7.69
CA ASN A 21 0.57 -13.01 -7.55
C ASN A 21 0.04 -11.64 -7.09
N PHE A 22 -0.43 -10.84 -8.04
CA PHE A 22 -1.01 -9.52 -7.78
C PHE A 22 -2.42 -9.62 -7.19
N TRP A 23 -3.14 -10.73 -7.38
CA TRP A 23 -4.45 -10.94 -6.76
C TRP A 23 -4.32 -11.10 -5.24
N ASP A 24 -3.34 -11.89 -4.76
CA ASP A 24 -3.05 -12.01 -3.33
C ASP A 24 -2.63 -10.67 -2.73
N PHE A 25 -1.83 -9.88 -3.48
CA PHE A 25 -1.45 -8.53 -3.07
C PHE A 25 -2.68 -7.63 -2.92
N SER A 26 -3.53 -7.51 -3.96
CA SER A 26 -4.71 -6.65 -3.90
C SER A 26 -5.61 -6.99 -2.72
N PHE A 27 -5.88 -8.28 -2.50
CA PHE A 27 -6.72 -8.72 -1.40
C PHE A 27 -6.11 -8.38 -0.04
N THR A 28 -4.83 -8.71 0.16
CA THR A 28 -4.13 -8.46 1.43
C THR A 28 -3.98 -6.96 1.70
N PHE A 29 -3.67 -6.18 0.67
CA PHE A 29 -3.44 -4.74 0.79
C PHE A 29 -4.76 -4.00 1.09
N ASN A 30 -5.86 -4.33 0.40
CA ASN A 30 -7.17 -3.75 0.69
C ASN A 30 -7.66 -4.05 2.12
N ALA A 31 -7.37 -5.25 2.64
CA ALA A 31 -7.78 -5.62 3.99
C ALA A 31 -7.20 -4.70 5.08
N LEU A 32 -6.02 -4.10 4.85
CA LEU A 32 -5.36 -3.20 5.80
C LEU A 32 -6.11 -1.89 6.03
N PHE A 33 -7.06 -1.52 5.15
CA PHE A 33 -7.82 -0.27 5.25
C PHE A 33 -9.13 -0.40 6.05
N GLY A 34 -9.41 -1.56 6.65
CA GLY A 34 -10.56 -1.68 7.57
C GLY A 34 -11.10 -3.08 7.80
N GLU A 35 -10.71 -4.09 7.01
CA GLU A 35 -11.05 -5.48 7.32
C GLU A 35 -10.22 -5.99 8.51
N ASP A 36 -8.94 -5.64 8.55
CA ASP A 36 -8.11 -5.72 9.74
C ASP A 36 -8.22 -4.42 10.54
N ALA A 37 -9.28 -4.32 11.35
CA ALA A 37 -9.59 -3.10 12.11
C ALA A 37 -8.49 -2.73 13.12
N GLU A 38 -7.83 -3.72 13.74
CA GLU A 38 -6.74 -3.47 14.69
C GLU A 38 -5.50 -2.91 13.97
N PHE A 39 -5.14 -3.47 12.81
CA PHE A 39 -4.06 -2.92 11.99
C PHE A 39 -4.39 -1.53 11.48
N SER A 40 -5.60 -1.33 10.94
CA SER A 40 -6.04 -0.06 10.37
C SER A 40 -6.00 1.06 11.40
N GLU A 41 -6.58 0.84 12.59
CA GLU A 41 -6.57 1.83 13.69
C GLU A 41 -5.14 2.10 14.19
N ALA A 42 -4.32 1.05 14.34
CA ALA A 42 -2.96 1.22 14.82
C ALA A 42 -2.05 1.92 13.80
N TRP A 43 -2.27 1.69 12.50
CA TRP A 43 -1.54 2.35 11.44
C TRP A 43 -1.94 3.83 11.28
N ASP A 44 -3.23 4.14 11.32
CA ASP A 44 -3.71 5.54 11.31
C ASP A 44 -3.14 6.33 12.50
N ASN A 45 -3.11 5.73 13.70
CA ASN A 45 -2.49 6.35 14.87
C ASN A 45 -0.96 6.47 14.75
N GLU A 46 -0.29 5.56 14.03
CA GLU A 46 1.15 5.65 13.76
C GLU A 46 1.42 6.80 12.79
N ASN A 47 0.78 6.78 11.60
CA ASN A 47 1.05 7.68 10.48
C ASN A 47 -0.23 7.99 9.68
N SER A 48 -1.10 8.85 10.22
CA SER A 48 -2.37 9.20 9.58
C SER A 48 -2.19 9.80 8.18
N GLU A 49 -1.10 10.54 7.94
CA GLU A 49 -0.83 11.13 6.62
C GLU A 49 -0.56 10.06 5.55
N MET A 50 0.21 9.01 5.89
CA MET A 50 0.46 7.89 4.98
C MET A 50 -0.79 7.00 4.83
N PHE A 51 -1.54 6.80 5.91
CA PHE A 51 -2.80 6.08 5.88
C PHE A 51 -3.79 6.76 4.92
N ASP A 52 -4.09 8.05 5.12
CA ASP A 52 -4.99 8.82 4.26
C ASP A 52 -4.51 8.89 2.81
N ALA A 53 -3.19 8.94 2.59
CA ALA A 53 -2.62 8.99 1.26
C ALA A 53 -2.82 7.69 0.45
N LEU A 54 -2.97 6.56 1.14
CA LEU A 54 -3.15 5.23 0.55
C LEU A 54 -4.59 4.72 0.68
N ASN A 55 -5.39 5.26 1.60
CA ASN A 55 -6.83 5.06 1.66
C ASN A 55 -7.54 5.91 0.59
N ASP A 56 -7.17 5.66 -0.66
CA ASP A 56 -7.56 6.42 -1.82
C ASP A 56 -8.56 5.64 -2.67
N PHE A 57 -9.62 6.32 -3.12
CA PHE A 57 -10.70 5.68 -3.87
C PHE A 57 -10.24 5.11 -5.21
N GLU A 58 -9.35 5.80 -5.92
CA GLU A 58 -8.83 5.32 -7.21
C GLU A 58 -7.97 4.07 -7.01
N LEU A 59 -7.15 4.06 -5.96
CA LEU A 59 -6.39 2.87 -5.57
C LEU A 59 -7.30 1.68 -5.24
N MET A 60 -8.34 1.89 -4.43
CA MET A 60 -9.28 0.81 -4.07
C MET A 60 -9.93 0.19 -5.31
N ILE A 61 -10.47 1.02 -6.20
CA ILE A 61 -11.10 0.54 -7.44
C ILE A 61 -10.09 -0.21 -8.31
N PHE A 62 -8.87 0.31 -8.45
CA PHE A 62 -7.82 -0.37 -9.21
C PHE A 62 -7.50 -1.75 -8.63
N LEU A 63 -7.35 -1.87 -7.31
CA LEU A 63 -7.03 -3.13 -6.67
C LEU A 63 -8.16 -4.17 -6.80
N GLU A 64 -9.41 -3.73 -6.83
CA GLU A 64 -10.58 -4.60 -6.98
C GLU A 64 -10.86 -5.02 -8.44
N GLU A 65 -10.71 -4.10 -9.38
CA GLU A 65 -11.20 -4.28 -10.76
C GLU A 65 -10.10 -4.58 -11.79
N HIS A 66 -8.84 -4.20 -11.53
CA HIS A 66 -7.77 -4.37 -12.53
C HIS A 66 -7.40 -5.84 -12.72
N ASP A 67 -7.04 -6.20 -13.95
CA ASP A 67 -6.64 -7.56 -14.29
C ASP A 67 -5.34 -7.94 -13.55
N PRO A 68 -5.36 -8.90 -12.60
CA PRO A 68 -4.18 -9.28 -11.82
C PRO A 68 -3.08 -9.95 -12.65
N SER A 69 -3.35 -10.29 -13.92
CA SER A 69 -2.32 -10.77 -14.85
C SER A 69 -1.53 -9.64 -15.51
N ASP A 70 -2.02 -8.40 -15.49
CA ASP A 70 -1.34 -7.21 -16.02
C ASP A 70 -0.30 -6.67 -15.02
N LYS A 71 0.80 -7.42 -14.88
CA LYS A 71 1.88 -7.09 -13.95
C LYS A 71 2.45 -5.69 -14.17
N GLN A 72 2.61 -5.26 -15.42
CA GLN A 72 3.19 -3.96 -15.73
C GLN A 72 2.22 -2.82 -15.40
N GLY A 73 0.93 -3.00 -15.68
CA GLY A 73 -0.10 -2.03 -15.28
C GLY A 73 -0.14 -1.82 -13.76
N PHE A 74 -0.03 -2.89 -12.98
CA PHE A 74 0.11 -2.78 -11.51
C PHE A 74 1.36 -2.01 -11.09
N ILE A 75 2.52 -2.34 -11.66
CA ILE A 75 3.78 -1.64 -11.33
C ILE A 75 3.66 -0.15 -11.66
N ASP A 76 3.18 0.18 -12.86
CA ASP A 76 3.07 1.55 -13.34
C ASP A 76 2.08 2.36 -12.49
N PHE A 77 0.93 1.77 -12.14
CA PHE A 77 -0.10 2.41 -11.32
C PHE A 77 0.36 2.60 -9.86
N LEU A 78 1.00 1.59 -9.25
CA LEU A 78 1.40 1.64 -7.83
C LEU A 78 2.68 2.44 -7.57
N THR A 79 3.54 2.63 -8.58
CA THR A 79 4.79 3.41 -8.45
C THR A 79 4.60 4.79 -7.82
N PRO A 80 3.66 5.65 -8.27
CA PRO A 80 3.43 6.95 -7.62
C PRO A 80 2.99 6.83 -6.15
N TYR A 81 2.16 5.84 -5.81
CA TYR A 81 1.74 5.58 -4.42
C TYR A 81 2.92 5.12 -3.56
N TYR A 82 3.77 4.24 -4.08
CA TYR A 82 5.00 3.81 -3.41
C TYR A 82 5.94 4.99 -3.13
N GLU A 83 6.20 5.86 -4.11
CA GLU A 83 7.07 7.02 -3.91
C GLU A 83 6.51 8.01 -2.89
N LYS A 84 5.18 8.23 -2.89
CA LYS A 84 4.50 9.05 -1.87
C LYS A 84 4.61 8.42 -0.48
N ALA A 85 4.31 7.13 -0.35
CA ALA A 85 4.44 6.38 0.90
C ALA A 85 5.88 6.41 1.44
N LYS A 86 6.88 6.26 0.56
CA LYS A 86 8.31 6.32 0.92
C LYS A 86 8.69 7.68 1.49
N GLN A 87 8.12 8.77 0.98
CA GLN A 87 8.37 10.11 1.50
C GLN A 87 7.75 10.28 2.89
N LEU A 88 6.49 9.85 3.06
CA LEU A 88 5.74 9.96 4.32
C LEU A 88 6.31 9.08 5.44
N ALA A 89 6.75 7.86 5.12
CA ALA A 89 7.40 6.97 6.08
C ALA A 89 8.78 7.47 6.55
N ASN A 90 9.47 8.29 5.75
CA ASN A 90 10.77 8.88 6.12
C ASN A 90 10.64 10.19 6.91
N ILE A 91 9.48 10.84 6.90
CA ILE A 91 9.21 12.01 7.74
C ILE A 91 9.23 11.58 9.21
N GLU A 92 8.65 10.43 9.56
CA GLU A 92 8.62 9.90 10.93
C GLU A 92 9.98 9.46 11.48
N ARG A 93 10.94 9.09 10.63
CA ARG A 93 12.29 8.73 11.07
C ARG A 93 13.14 9.93 11.50
N ASN A 94 12.69 11.15 11.20
CA ASN A 94 13.44 12.39 11.47
C ASN A 94 12.80 13.26 12.56
N ILE A 95 11.75 12.77 13.24
CA ILE A 95 11.09 13.41 14.38
C ILE A 95 11.43 12.61 15.64
#